data_AF-A0A9Q0UMW2-F1
#
_entry.id   AF-A0A9Q0UMW2-F1
#
_cell.length_a   1.000
_cell.length_b   1.000
_cell.length_c   1.000
_cell.angle_alpha   90.00
_cell.angle_beta   90.00
_cell.angle_gamma   90.00
#
_symmetry.space_group_name_H-M   'P 1'
#
loop_
_entity.id
_entity.type
_entity.pdbx_description
1 polymer ?
#
loop_
_entity_poly.entity_id
_entity_poly.type
_entity_poly.pdbx_seq_one_letter_code
_entity_poly.pdbx_strand_id
1 'polypeptide(L)'
;MGLPGSFCRAHLPHVDATVTLLDECGKEFKMKYIAYKTGLSAGWRQFCVAHQLFEGDVLVFQLIGSCTFKVYVIRANDLTEVDGALGLLNLDAQIKQNIADNAGRDTAACKSSKRKRPRSLPLAIVQKKNKKSGQPRSSVLQAGQPAEQSENDSEEVGSEVLEGFKLSLPAVQFKDIKSFEDFNILVDGLLLDSELSEDIRNKYYKLCCSQNAFLHDNLIKGVNLKLIAGIISETVNIADAMRACTLTTSRDEFGTWDKALKASELFGMNVGFLRTKLGLLLSLAFDSEGAAKTRRYIEARLKRVQTEDEIRNLEAKLVELKETYERYGADVERLKSKAEDYEVRFQEQVLAPMVMYMSPILTRRFLFSPGLL
;
A
#
# COMPACT_ATOMS: atom_id res chain seq x y z
N MET A 1 4.44 -24.68 13.06
CA MET A 1 4.95 -23.30 13.31
C MET A 1 6.23 -23.37 14.10
N GLY A 2 7.25 -22.64 13.68
CA GLY A 2 8.42 -22.39 14.54
C GLY A 2 8.07 -21.31 15.56
N LEU A 3 8.47 -21.51 16.81
CA LEU A 3 8.44 -20.51 17.86
C LEU A 3 9.86 -19.97 18.08
N PRO A 4 10.03 -18.73 18.59
CA PRO A 4 11.34 -18.20 18.92
C PRO A 4 12.08 -19.13 19.90
N GLY A 5 13.27 -19.59 19.50
CA GLY A 5 14.02 -20.61 20.26
C GLY A 5 14.47 -20.15 21.65
N SER A 6 14.77 -18.85 21.81
CA SER A 6 15.09 -18.25 23.11
C SER A 6 13.91 -18.32 24.08
N PHE A 7 12.71 -17.96 23.60
CA PHE A 7 11.48 -18.02 24.37
C PHE A 7 11.14 -19.45 24.80
N CYS A 8 11.27 -20.41 23.88
CA CYS A 8 11.04 -21.82 24.15
C CYS A 8 11.93 -22.35 25.27
N ARG A 9 13.23 -22.03 25.26
CA ARG A 9 14.17 -22.51 26.29
C ARG A 9 13.90 -21.93 27.68
N ALA A 10 13.36 -20.72 27.75
CA ALA A 10 13.09 -20.05 29.02
C ALA A 10 11.74 -20.45 29.64
N HIS A 11 10.73 -20.77 28.82
CA HIS A 11 9.35 -20.87 29.28
C HIS A 11 8.63 -22.18 28.93
N LEU A 12 9.22 -23.04 28.10
CA LEU A 12 8.62 -24.31 27.70
C LEU A 12 9.48 -25.52 28.12
N PRO A 13 8.86 -26.70 28.30
CA PRO A 13 9.59 -27.92 28.67
C PRO A 13 10.63 -28.30 27.62
N HIS A 14 11.75 -28.87 28.09
CA HIS A 14 12.79 -29.43 27.21
C HIS A 14 12.42 -30.76 26.55
N VAL A 15 11.24 -31.30 26.87
CA VAL A 15 10.68 -32.52 26.29
C VAL A 15 9.44 -32.20 25.47
N ASP A 16 9.10 -33.10 24.53
CA ASP A 16 7.85 -33.02 23.78
C ASP A 16 6.67 -32.95 24.75
N ALA A 17 5.85 -31.92 24.60
CA ALA A 17 4.75 -31.63 25.51
C ALA A 17 3.46 -31.33 24.74
N THR A 18 2.33 -31.44 25.42
CA THR A 18 1.07 -30.90 24.90
C THR A 18 0.91 -29.47 25.38
N VAL A 19 0.74 -28.56 24.43
CA VAL A 19 0.48 -27.15 24.64
C VAL A 19 -0.98 -26.86 24.31
N THR A 20 -1.62 -26.00 25.09
CA THR A 20 -3.01 -25.59 24.87
C THR A 20 -3.03 -24.13 24.41
N LEU A 21 -3.66 -23.86 23.27
CA LEU A 21 -3.95 -22.49 22.82
C LEU A 21 -5.40 -22.14 23.16
N LEU A 22 -5.62 -21.02 23.82
CA LEU A 22 -6.93 -20.41 24.02
C LEU A 22 -7.14 -19.32 22.98
N ASP A 23 -8.27 -19.37 22.28
CA ASP A 23 -8.66 -18.28 21.38
C ASP A 23 -9.27 -17.08 22.13
N GLU A 24 -9.63 -16.04 21.39
CA GLU A 24 -10.25 -14.81 21.91
C GLU A 24 -11.62 -15.06 22.58
N CYS A 25 -12.31 -16.15 22.23
CA CYS A 25 -13.58 -16.57 22.84
C CYS A 25 -13.36 -17.61 23.97
N GLY A 26 -12.10 -17.87 24.38
CA GLY A 26 -11.75 -18.82 25.43
C GLY A 26 -11.83 -20.30 25.03
N LYS A 27 -11.92 -20.62 23.74
CA LYS A 27 -11.95 -22.00 23.26
C LYS A 27 -10.55 -22.61 23.25
N GLU A 28 -10.43 -23.81 23.79
CA GLU A 28 -9.16 -24.51 23.91
C GLU A 28 -8.82 -25.36 22.68
N PHE A 29 -7.57 -25.28 22.24
CA PHE A 29 -7.00 -26.06 21.16
C PHE A 29 -5.71 -26.73 21.63
N LYS A 30 -5.75 -28.05 21.80
CA LYS A 30 -4.58 -28.83 22.21
C LYS A 30 -3.69 -29.13 21.01
N MET A 31 -2.38 -29.00 21.20
CA MET A 31 -1.39 -29.26 20.16
C MET A 31 -0.10 -29.81 20.72
N LYS A 32 0.66 -30.50 19.86
CA LYS A 32 1.94 -31.09 20.21
C LYS A 32 3.07 -30.09 19.99
N TYR A 33 3.76 -29.75 21.06
CA TYR A 33 5.02 -29.02 21.04
C TYR A 33 6.20 -30.00 20.90
N ILE A 34 7.09 -29.72 19.97
CA ILE A 34 8.32 -30.49 19.74
C ILE A 34 9.49 -29.65 20.22
N ALA A 35 10.11 -30.06 21.33
CA ALA A 35 11.17 -29.28 21.98
C ALA A 35 12.41 -29.14 21.08
N TYR A 36 12.82 -30.23 20.42
CA TYR A 36 13.97 -30.24 19.52
C TYR A 36 13.83 -29.26 18.34
N LYS A 37 12.60 -29.08 17.83
CA LYS A 37 12.31 -28.18 16.69
C LYS A 37 11.81 -26.80 17.13
N THR A 38 11.74 -26.56 18.44
CA THR A 38 11.18 -25.34 19.04
C THR A 38 9.91 -24.88 18.34
N GLY A 39 8.92 -25.78 18.22
CA GLY A 39 7.79 -25.53 17.33
C GLY A 39 6.54 -26.34 17.64
N LEU A 40 5.40 -25.79 17.21
CA LEU A 40 4.08 -26.40 17.29
C LEU A 40 3.84 -27.25 16.04
N SER A 41 3.38 -28.49 16.26
CA SER A 41 3.24 -29.52 15.23
C SER A 41 1.79 -29.97 15.07
N ALA A 42 1.44 -31.17 15.53
CA ALA A 42 0.09 -31.72 15.46
C ALA A 42 -0.91 -30.79 16.17
N GLY A 43 -2.05 -30.52 15.53
CA GLY A 43 -3.07 -29.57 16.00
C GLY A 43 -2.94 -28.17 15.41
N TRP A 44 -1.75 -27.74 14.95
CA TRP A 44 -1.56 -26.41 14.36
C TRP A 44 -2.41 -26.19 13.10
N ARG A 45 -2.40 -27.17 12.18
CA ARG A 45 -3.20 -27.09 10.94
C ARG A 45 -4.70 -26.95 11.24
N GLN A 46 -5.19 -27.64 12.27
CA GLN A 46 -6.59 -27.59 12.68
C GLN A 46 -6.95 -26.20 13.23
N PHE A 47 -6.03 -25.60 14.01
CA PHE A 47 -6.17 -24.23 14.47
C PHE A 47 -6.24 -23.23 13.31
N CYS A 48 -5.35 -23.34 12.32
CA CYS A 48 -5.40 -22.48 11.13
C CYS A 48 -6.74 -22.54 10.39
N VAL A 49 -7.27 -23.75 10.20
CA VAL A 49 -8.56 -23.95 9.52
C VAL A 49 -9.72 -23.38 10.35
N ALA A 50 -9.71 -23.57 11.66
CA ALA A 50 -10.74 -23.07 12.56
C ALA A 50 -10.81 -21.52 12.56
N HIS A 51 -9.64 -20.86 12.52
CA HIS A 51 -9.54 -19.40 12.55
C HIS A 51 -9.44 -18.74 11.16
N GLN A 52 -9.42 -19.54 10.08
CA GLN A 52 -9.24 -19.10 8.69
C GLN A 52 -8.00 -18.23 8.51
N LEU A 53 -6.85 -18.69 9.03
CA LEU A 53 -5.59 -17.98 8.94
C LEU A 53 -4.99 -18.04 7.54
N PHE A 54 -4.53 -16.90 7.02
CA PHE A 54 -3.83 -16.77 5.75
C PHE A 54 -2.42 -16.20 5.93
N GLU A 55 -1.61 -16.31 4.89
CA GLU A 55 -0.28 -15.69 4.88
C GLU A 55 -0.43 -14.16 4.97
N GLY A 56 0.28 -13.56 5.94
CA GLY A 56 0.17 -12.13 6.29
C GLY A 56 -0.57 -11.86 7.61
N ASP A 57 -1.35 -12.81 8.12
CA ASP A 57 -1.98 -12.67 9.44
C ASP A 57 -0.94 -12.76 10.57
N VAL A 58 -1.07 -11.90 11.59
CA VAL A 58 -0.17 -11.83 12.74
C VAL A 58 -0.83 -12.47 13.96
N LEU A 59 -0.08 -13.34 14.63
CA LEU A 59 -0.53 -14.06 15.82
C LEU A 59 0.28 -13.61 17.03
N VAL A 60 -0.40 -13.15 18.07
CA VAL A 60 0.23 -12.80 19.35
C VAL A 60 -0.03 -13.91 20.36
N PHE A 61 1.04 -14.50 20.89
CA PHE A 61 0.97 -15.57 21.88
C PHE A 61 1.31 -15.00 23.27
N GLN A 62 0.35 -15.04 24.17
CA GLN A 62 0.54 -14.68 25.57
C GLN A 62 0.58 -15.95 26.42
N LEU A 63 1.69 -16.20 27.12
CA LEU A 63 1.80 -17.32 28.06
C LEU A 63 1.01 -16.98 29.34
N ILE A 64 -0.04 -17.74 29.62
CA ILE A 64 -0.91 -17.53 30.80
C ILE A 64 -0.76 -18.63 31.86
N GLY A 65 -0.15 -19.76 31.50
CA GLY A 65 0.09 -20.86 32.42
C GLY A 65 1.14 -21.83 31.88
N SER A 66 1.43 -22.90 32.63
CA SER A 66 2.37 -23.93 32.20
C SER A 66 1.88 -24.59 30.91
N CYS A 67 2.57 -24.34 29.79
CA CYS A 67 2.20 -24.84 28.46
C CYS A 67 0.82 -24.37 27.95
N THR A 68 0.30 -23.24 28.45
CA THR A 68 -0.97 -22.67 27.99
C THR A 68 -0.78 -21.25 27.48
N PHE A 69 -1.15 -21.01 26.22
CA PHE A 69 -1.07 -19.69 25.59
C PHE A 69 -2.45 -19.17 25.25
N LYS A 70 -2.70 -17.89 25.52
CA LYS A 70 -3.81 -17.16 24.91
C LYS A 70 -3.33 -16.55 23.59
N VAL A 71 -4.10 -16.74 22.53
CA VAL A 71 -3.74 -16.35 21.16
C VAL A 71 -4.70 -15.34 20.61
N TYR A 72 -4.13 -14.26 20.09
CA TYR A 72 -4.88 -13.16 19.49
C TYR A 72 -4.51 -13.07 18.01
N VAL A 73 -5.51 -12.92 17.15
CA VAL A 73 -5.35 -12.97 15.69
C VAL A 73 -5.56 -11.58 15.10
N ILE A 74 -4.50 -10.98 14.57
CA ILE A 74 -4.55 -9.70 13.87
C ILE A 74 -4.54 -9.99 12.36
N ARG A 75 -5.67 -9.71 11.70
CA ARG A 75 -5.88 -10.07 10.28
C ARG A 75 -5.31 -9.00 9.35
N ALA A 76 -4.61 -9.43 8.29
CA ALA A 76 -3.95 -8.52 7.35
C ALA A 76 -4.91 -7.58 6.61
N ASN A 77 -6.15 -8.00 6.37
CA ASN A 77 -7.14 -7.19 5.63
C ASN A 77 -8.01 -6.29 6.54
N ASP A 78 -7.81 -6.34 7.86
CA ASP A 78 -8.46 -5.41 8.79
C ASP A 78 -7.52 -4.22 9.13
N LEU A 79 -6.44 -4.06 8.36
CA LEU A 79 -5.47 -2.96 8.44
C LEU A 79 -5.99 -1.67 7.78
N THR A 80 -7.15 -1.18 8.22
CA THR A 80 -7.28 0.28 8.31
C THR A 80 -6.61 0.67 9.63
N GLU A 81 -5.82 1.75 9.64
CA GLU A 81 -4.99 2.16 10.80
C GLU A 81 -5.77 2.24 12.13
N VAL A 82 -7.09 2.43 12.03
CA VAL A 82 -8.04 2.53 13.15
C VAL A 82 -8.36 1.17 13.79
N ASP A 83 -8.56 0.11 13.00
CA ASP A 83 -8.97 -1.20 13.51
C ASP A 83 -7.81 -1.99 14.13
N GLY A 84 -6.59 -1.82 13.59
CA GLY A 84 -5.38 -2.39 14.19
C GLY A 84 -5.07 -1.81 15.58
N ALA A 85 -5.25 -0.50 15.75
CA ALA A 85 -5.10 0.17 17.04
C ALA A 85 -6.19 -0.25 18.04
N LEU A 86 -7.44 -0.40 17.58
CA LEU A 86 -8.54 -0.93 18.42
C LEU A 86 -8.27 -2.38 18.86
N GLY A 87 -7.70 -3.22 17.99
CA GLY A 87 -7.27 -4.57 18.34
C GLY A 87 -6.21 -4.59 19.44
N LEU A 88 -5.20 -3.71 19.37
CA LEU A 88 -4.16 -3.59 20.40
C LEU A 88 -4.67 -2.97 21.72
N LEU A 89 -5.60 -2.02 21.66
CA LEU A 89 -6.22 -1.43 22.85
C LEU A 89 -7.14 -2.43 23.56
N ASN A 90 -7.89 -3.23 22.79
CA ASN A 90 -8.70 -4.32 23.35
C ASN A 90 -7.80 -5.42 23.95
N LEU A 91 -6.63 -5.67 23.35
CA LEU A 91 -5.62 -6.57 23.90
C LEU A 91 -5.08 -6.06 25.25
N ASP A 92 -4.71 -4.79 25.35
CA ASP A 92 -4.23 -4.18 26.60
C ASP A 92 -5.30 -4.18 27.69
N ALA A 93 -6.56 -3.91 27.34
CA ALA A 93 -7.69 -3.99 28.26
C ALA A 93 -7.93 -5.41 28.80
N GLN A 94 -7.86 -6.43 27.93
CA GLN A 94 -8.00 -7.84 28.34
C GLN A 94 -6.81 -8.34 29.16
N ILE A 95 -5.58 -7.89 28.86
CA ILE A 95 -4.40 -8.23 29.68
C ILE A 95 -4.56 -7.66 31.09
N LYS A 96 -5.06 -6.42 31.21
CA LYS A 96 -5.32 -5.77 32.50
C LYS A 96 -6.46 -6.42 33.29
N GLN A 97 -7.52 -6.89 32.63
CA GLN A 97 -8.61 -7.63 33.28
C GLN A 97 -8.18 -9.02 33.78
N ASN A 98 -7.36 -9.76 33.02
CA ASN A 98 -6.86 -11.08 33.45
C ASN A 98 -5.85 -11.01 34.61
N ILE A 99 -5.27 -9.83 34.90
CA ILE A 99 -4.44 -9.61 36.10
C ILE A 99 -5.31 -9.27 37.33
N ALA A 100 -6.54 -8.78 37.12
CA ALA A 100 -7.45 -8.36 38.19
C ALA A 100 -8.42 -9.47 38.65
N ASP A 101 -8.82 -10.40 37.77
CA ASP A 101 -9.89 -11.36 38.07
C ASP A 101 -9.40 -12.81 38.14
N ASN A 102 -8.88 -13.20 39.31
CA ASN A 102 -8.88 -14.59 39.77
C ASN A 102 -10.12 -14.85 40.64
N ALA A 103 -11.32 -14.71 40.08
CA ALA A 103 -12.56 -15.31 40.60
C ALA A 103 -13.73 -15.06 39.63
N GLY A 104 -14.45 -16.12 39.25
CA GLY A 104 -15.78 -16.00 38.66
C GLY A 104 -15.87 -16.38 37.19
N ARG A 105 -16.41 -17.57 36.95
CA ARG A 105 -16.76 -18.13 35.64
C ARG A 105 -18.13 -17.59 35.25
N ASP A 106 -18.25 -16.88 34.12
CA ASP A 106 -19.51 -16.74 33.41
C ASP A 106 -19.31 -16.79 31.89
N THR A 107 -19.99 -17.76 31.27
CA THR A 107 -20.04 -18.01 29.83
C THR A 107 -20.83 -16.92 29.11
N ALA A 108 -20.13 -15.95 28.53
CA ALA A 108 -20.70 -15.01 27.57
C ALA A 108 -20.62 -15.61 26.14
N ALA A 109 -21.77 -15.79 25.51
CA ALA A 109 -21.90 -16.35 24.17
C ALA A 109 -21.20 -15.46 23.11
N CYS A 110 -20.08 -15.94 22.56
CA CYS A 110 -19.32 -15.28 21.50
C CYS A 110 -20.08 -15.38 20.17
N LYS A 111 -20.70 -14.29 19.72
CA LYS A 111 -21.25 -14.19 18.35
C LYS A 111 -20.07 -14.09 17.37
N SER A 112 -19.59 -15.23 16.87
CA SER A 112 -18.70 -15.25 15.72
C SER A 112 -19.48 -14.70 14.52
N SER A 113 -19.27 -13.43 14.18
CA SER A 113 -19.81 -12.90 12.94
C SER A 113 -19.13 -13.64 11.78
N LYS A 114 -19.86 -14.59 11.17
CA LYS A 114 -19.45 -15.24 9.92
C LYS A 114 -19.52 -14.18 8.81
N ARG A 115 -18.55 -13.26 8.78
CA ARG A 115 -18.38 -12.32 7.67
C ARG A 115 -17.78 -13.10 6.49
N LYS A 116 -18.66 -13.57 5.59
CA LYS A 116 -18.27 -14.11 4.28
C LYS A 116 -17.57 -13.01 3.48
N ARG A 117 -16.39 -13.30 2.91
CA ARG A 117 -15.75 -12.44 1.91
C ARG A 117 -16.12 -12.86 0.48
N PRO A 118 -16.19 -11.90 -0.48
CA PRO A 118 -16.34 -12.20 -1.90
C PRO A 118 -15.09 -12.86 -2.48
N ARG A 119 -15.28 -13.69 -3.52
CA ARG A 119 -14.22 -14.41 -4.24
C ARG A 119 -13.24 -13.44 -4.92
N SER A 120 -11.94 -13.68 -4.77
CA SER A 120 -10.89 -13.08 -5.60
C SER A 120 -10.58 -13.95 -6.82
N LEU A 121 -10.30 -13.28 -7.94
CA LEU A 121 -9.86 -13.84 -9.23
C LEU A 121 -8.38 -14.29 -9.16
N PRO A 122 -7.93 -15.23 -10.00
CA PRO A 122 -6.63 -15.87 -9.87
C PRO A 122 -5.50 -14.98 -10.41
N LEU A 123 -4.47 -14.77 -9.59
CA LEU A 123 -3.19 -14.20 -10.02
C LEU A 123 -2.24 -15.33 -10.43
N ALA A 124 -1.55 -15.09 -11.54
CA ALA A 124 -0.74 -16.03 -12.28
C ALA A 124 0.43 -16.62 -11.47
N ILE A 125 0.64 -17.93 -11.65
CA ILE A 125 1.81 -18.68 -11.20
C ILE A 125 2.98 -18.36 -12.12
N VAL A 126 4.01 -17.68 -11.62
CA VAL A 126 5.33 -17.65 -12.25
C VAL A 126 6.22 -18.68 -11.57
N GLN A 127 6.48 -19.77 -12.28
CA GLN A 127 7.36 -20.85 -11.85
C GLN A 127 8.83 -20.40 -11.88
N LYS A 128 9.49 -20.47 -10.73
CA LYS A 128 10.93 -20.26 -10.57
C LYS A 128 11.66 -21.57 -10.95
N LYS A 129 12.43 -21.56 -12.04
CA LYS A 129 13.23 -22.73 -12.47
C LYS A 129 14.71 -22.49 -12.21
N ASN A 130 15.26 -23.23 -11.24
CA ASN A 130 16.71 -23.38 -11.03
C ASN A 130 17.28 -24.39 -12.04
N LYS A 131 18.46 -24.10 -12.62
CA LYS A 131 19.41 -25.16 -13.02
C LYS A 131 20.85 -24.62 -13.05
N LYS A 132 21.74 -25.39 -12.41
CA LYS A 132 23.19 -25.18 -12.27
C LYS A 132 23.92 -26.28 -13.06
N SER A 133 25.22 -26.06 -13.32
CA SER A 133 26.25 -26.93 -13.97
C SER A 133 26.32 -26.83 -15.50
N GLY A 134 27.48 -26.77 -16.17
CA GLY A 134 28.89 -26.87 -15.76
C GLY A 134 29.81 -26.53 -16.96
N GLN A 135 31.07 -26.21 -16.68
CA GLN A 135 32.18 -25.92 -17.62
C GLN A 135 32.69 -27.21 -18.33
N PRO A 136 33.49 -27.17 -19.43
CA PRO A 136 34.95 -26.84 -19.39
C PRO A 136 35.59 -26.17 -20.66
N ARG A 137 36.65 -25.35 -20.49
CA ARG A 137 38.08 -25.38 -20.99
C ARG A 137 38.32 -25.79 -22.47
N SER A 138 39.19 -25.18 -23.30
CA SER A 138 40.64 -24.85 -23.23
C SER A 138 41.03 -24.14 -24.57
N SER A 139 41.69 -22.97 -24.66
CA SER A 139 43.14 -22.59 -24.66
C SER A 139 44.06 -23.06 -25.82
N VAL A 140 44.91 -22.11 -26.28
CA VAL A 140 46.21 -22.16 -27.06
C VAL A 140 46.10 -22.15 -28.61
N LEU A 141 46.67 -21.20 -29.38
CA LEU A 141 48.10 -21.01 -29.74
C LEU A 141 48.47 -19.58 -30.25
N GLN A 142 49.77 -19.31 -30.23
CA GLN A 142 50.51 -18.05 -30.41
C GLN A 142 51.26 -17.99 -31.76
N ALA A 143 51.62 -16.76 -32.16
CA ALA A 143 52.87 -16.31 -32.84
C ALA A 143 53.08 -16.46 -34.37
N GLY A 144 53.50 -15.34 -34.99
CA GLY A 144 54.20 -15.27 -36.29
C GLY A 144 54.09 -13.91 -37.02
N GLN A 145 55.13 -13.06 -36.97
CA GLN A 145 55.46 -12.01 -37.97
C GLN A 145 56.62 -12.55 -38.87
N PRO A 146 57.16 -11.87 -39.93
CA PRO A 146 56.93 -10.51 -40.50
C PRO A 146 56.94 -10.40 -42.07
N ALA A 147 56.89 -9.14 -42.58
CA ALA A 147 57.33 -8.61 -43.91
C ALA A 147 56.42 -8.90 -45.14
N GLU A 148 56.19 -8.03 -46.13
CA GLU A 148 56.78 -6.74 -46.55
C GLU A 148 55.84 -6.04 -47.59
N GLN A 149 55.97 -4.71 -47.74
CA GLN A 149 55.69 -3.85 -48.92
C GLN A 149 54.24 -3.56 -49.39
N SER A 150 53.84 -2.27 -49.31
CA SER A 150 53.53 -1.42 -50.49
C SER A 150 52.90 -0.09 -50.05
N GLU A 151 53.44 1.00 -50.58
CA GLU A 151 53.08 2.41 -50.39
C GLU A 151 51.68 2.76 -50.94
N ASN A 152 50.91 3.60 -50.24
CA ASN A 152 50.73 5.03 -50.55
C ASN A 152 49.41 5.61 -49.97
N ASP A 153 49.57 6.62 -49.10
CA ASP A 153 48.84 7.90 -48.98
C ASP A 153 47.30 7.95 -48.82
N SER A 154 46.83 8.40 -47.64
CA SER A 154 45.93 9.57 -47.46
C SER A 154 45.49 9.77 -46.00
N GLU A 155 45.75 10.98 -45.53
CA GLU A 155 45.42 11.73 -44.30
C GLU A 155 44.17 11.36 -43.47
N GLU A 156 44.34 11.50 -42.15
CA GLU A 156 43.43 12.17 -41.20
C GLU A 156 41.97 11.68 -41.07
N VAL A 157 41.66 10.94 -40.00
CA VAL A 157 40.66 11.34 -38.97
C VAL A 157 41.00 10.61 -37.66
N GLY A 158 41.19 11.41 -36.61
CA GLY A 158 41.60 10.99 -35.28
C GLY A 158 40.65 10.00 -34.61
N SER A 159 41.24 8.91 -34.12
CA SER A 159 40.69 8.08 -33.07
C SER A 159 40.77 8.82 -31.73
N GLU A 160 39.67 9.42 -31.29
CA GLU A 160 39.53 9.93 -29.93
C GLU A 160 39.17 8.76 -28.99
N VAL A 161 40.22 8.18 -28.41
CA VAL A 161 40.16 7.41 -27.18
C VAL A 161 39.66 8.35 -26.08
N LEU A 162 38.49 8.05 -25.51
CA LEU A 162 37.91 8.76 -24.38
C LEU A 162 38.68 8.34 -23.11
N GLU A 163 39.92 8.84 -23.00
CA GLU A 163 40.80 8.68 -21.86
C GLU A 163 40.44 9.74 -20.80
N GLY A 164 40.32 9.29 -19.56
CA GLY A 164 39.66 10.01 -18.47
C GLY A 164 40.18 11.43 -18.23
N PHE A 165 39.23 12.36 -18.11
CA PHE A 165 39.47 13.68 -17.52
C PHE A 165 39.82 13.54 -16.03
N LYS A 166 41.09 13.28 -15.72
CA LYS A 166 41.70 13.70 -14.46
C LYS A 166 42.02 15.19 -14.56
N LEU A 167 41.00 16.04 -14.44
CA LEU A 167 41.21 17.44 -14.13
C LEU A 167 41.39 17.53 -12.62
N SER A 168 42.63 17.49 -12.17
CA SER A 168 43.00 17.93 -10.82
C SER A 168 42.77 19.44 -10.72
N LEU A 169 41.51 19.82 -10.50
CA LEU A 169 41.12 21.17 -10.13
C LEU A 169 41.76 21.52 -8.77
N PRO A 170 42.26 22.74 -8.59
CA PRO A 170 42.79 23.18 -7.30
C PRO A 170 41.73 23.03 -6.20
N ALA A 171 42.16 22.74 -4.97
CA ALA A 171 41.27 22.77 -3.82
C ALA A 171 40.79 24.21 -3.58
N VAL A 172 39.64 24.57 -4.16
CA VAL A 172 39.00 25.87 -3.99
C VAL A 172 38.44 25.94 -2.57
N GLN A 173 38.77 26.99 -1.81
CA GLN A 173 38.13 27.21 -0.51
C GLN A 173 36.70 27.71 -0.75
N PHE A 174 35.72 27.23 0.03
CA PHE A 174 34.31 27.62 -0.16
C PHE A 174 34.09 29.15 -0.17
N LYS A 175 34.94 29.90 0.53
CA LYS A 175 34.89 31.37 0.61
C LYS A 175 35.16 32.08 -0.72
N ASP A 176 35.78 31.41 -1.69
CA ASP A 176 36.14 31.98 -2.98
C ASP A 176 35.03 31.81 -4.04
N ILE A 177 34.00 30.99 -3.74
CA ILE A 177 32.87 30.73 -4.64
C ILE A 177 31.83 31.85 -4.49
N LYS A 178 31.59 32.60 -5.56
CA LYS A 178 30.66 33.75 -5.57
C LYS A 178 29.33 33.45 -6.24
N SER A 179 29.29 32.48 -7.16
CA SER A 179 28.08 32.12 -7.90
C SER A 179 27.96 30.61 -8.11
N PHE A 180 26.81 30.17 -8.62
CA PHE A 180 26.54 28.76 -8.88
C PHE A 180 27.42 28.20 -9.99
N GLU A 181 27.82 29.04 -10.95
CA GLU A 181 28.68 28.68 -12.09
C GLU A 181 30.10 28.33 -11.65
N ASP A 182 30.56 28.88 -10.52
CA ASP A 182 31.86 28.60 -9.91
C ASP A 182 31.82 27.39 -8.96
N PHE A 183 30.63 26.84 -8.71
CA PHE A 183 30.44 25.75 -7.75
C PHE A 183 30.59 24.37 -8.41
N ASN A 184 31.58 23.62 -7.95
CA ASN A 184 31.84 22.25 -8.39
C ASN A 184 31.86 21.32 -7.18
N ILE A 185 31.22 20.15 -7.30
CA ILE A 185 31.24 19.13 -6.26
C ILE A 185 32.41 18.19 -6.55
N LEU A 186 33.51 18.35 -5.81
CA LEU A 186 34.71 17.54 -5.95
C LEU A 186 34.83 16.54 -4.80
N VAL A 187 34.94 15.26 -5.13
CA VAL A 187 35.16 14.20 -4.14
C VAL A 187 36.29 13.31 -4.60
N ASP A 188 37.31 13.15 -3.75
CA ASP A 188 38.56 12.46 -4.09
C ASP A 188 39.24 12.98 -5.39
N GLY A 189 39.05 14.27 -5.70
CA GLY A 189 39.58 14.92 -6.91
C GLY A 189 38.82 14.56 -8.20
N LEU A 190 37.66 13.90 -8.09
CA LEU A 190 36.76 13.61 -9.20
C LEU A 190 35.55 14.53 -9.15
N LEU A 191 35.13 15.02 -10.32
CA LEU A 191 33.95 15.87 -10.48
C LEU A 191 32.67 15.04 -10.39
N LEU A 192 31.77 15.40 -9.47
CA LEU A 192 30.51 14.70 -9.25
C LEU A 192 29.31 15.33 -9.99
N ASP A 193 29.51 16.51 -10.57
CA ASP A 193 28.46 17.31 -11.20
C ASP A 193 27.66 16.58 -12.28
N SER A 194 28.29 15.64 -13.01
CA SER A 194 27.62 14.85 -14.05
C SER A 194 26.67 13.77 -13.51
N GLU A 195 26.80 13.38 -12.25
CA GLU A 195 25.96 12.38 -11.60
C GLU A 195 24.73 13.00 -10.90
N LEU A 196 24.64 14.33 -10.85
CA LEU A 196 23.56 15.07 -10.21
C LEU A 196 22.81 15.92 -11.25
N SER A 197 21.49 16.03 -11.10
CA SER A 197 20.73 16.98 -11.92
C SER A 197 21.07 18.42 -11.51
N GLU A 198 20.94 19.35 -12.46
CA GLU A 198 21.22 20.77 -12.21
C GLU A 198 20.36 21.35 -11.08
N ASP A 199 19.09 20.94 -10.97
CA ASP A 199 18.18 21.35 -9.89
C ASP A 199 18.71 20.90 -8.52
N ILE A 200 19.12 19.63 -8.40
CA ILE A 200 19.68 19.08 -7.15
C ILE A 200 20.98 19.80 -6.80
N ARG A 201 21.86 20.02 -7.78
CA ARG A 201 23.13 20.75 -7.58
C ARG A 201 22.88 22.18 -7.10
N ASN A 202 21.92 22.89 -7.69
CA ASN A 202 21.56 24.25 -7.28
C ASN A 202 21.00 24.29 -5.85
N LYS A 203 20.11 23.36 -5.51
CA LYS A 203 19.60 23.23 -4.13
C LYS A 203 20.70 22.87 -3.14
N TYR A 204 21.62 21.99 -3.52
CA TYR A 204 22.76 21.61 -2.72
C TYR A 204 23.73 22.78 -2.51
N TYR A 205 24.00 23.56 -3.57
CA TYR A 205 24.78 24.79 -3.49
C TYR A 205 24.18 25.75 -2.48
N LYS A 206 22.87 26.05 -2.58
CA LYS A 206 22.16 26.89 -1.61
C LYS A 206 22.27 26.36 -0.18
N LEU A 207 22.25 25.05 -0.01
CA LEU A 207 22.41 24.41 1.30
C LEU A 207 23.83 24.61 1.84
N CYS A 208 24.86 24.45 1.00
CA CYS A 208 26.25 24.74 1.36
C CYS A 208 26.45 26.23 1.69
N CYS A 209 25.86 27.15 0.91
CA CYS A 209 25.89 28.58 1.18
C CYS A 209 25.29 28.91 2.56
N SER A 210 24.20 28.23 2.95
CA SER A 210 23.58 28.45 4.26
C SER A 210 24.49 28.10 5.44
N GLN A 211 25.44 27.19 5.24
CA GLN A 211 26.43 26.78 6.23
C GLN A 211 27.81 27.42 6.02
N ASN A 212 27.98 28.16 4.93
CA ASN A 212 29.25 28.72 4.48
C ASN A 212 30.39 27.67 4.42
N ALA A 213 30.06 26.45 4.00
CA ALA A 213 31.00 25.33 3.92
C ALA A 213 30.50 24.27 2.92
N PHE A 214 31.42 23.49 2.35
CA PHE A 214 31.05 22.28 1.62
C PHE A 214 30.59 21.20 2.60
N LEU A 215 29.40 20.67 2.38
CA LEU A 215 28.87 19.63 3.28
C LEU A 215 29.51 18.26 3.03
N HIS A 216 30.32 18.13 1.98
CA HIS A 216 30.95 16.88 1.53
C HIS A 216 32.46 16.79 1.83
N ASP A 217 33.03 17.75 2.58
CA ASP A 217 34.50 17.80 2.83
C ASP A 217 35.03 16.59 3.62
N ASN A 218 34.22 16.02 4.51
CA ASN A 218 34.63 14.92 5.39
C ASN A 218 34.17 13.55 4.89
N LEU A 219 33.76 13.43 3.63
CA LEU A 219 33.30 12.16 3.07
C LEU A 219 34.39 11.10 3.15
N ILE A 220 33.96 9.86 3.39
CA ILE A 220 34.86 8.70 3.42
C ILE A 220 35.49 8.53 2.03
N LYS A 221 36.83 8.50 2.00
CA LYS A 221 37.59 8.30 0.76
C LYS A 221 37.37 6.91 0.17
N GLY A 222 37.31 6.83 -1.15
CA GLY A 222 37.16 5.57 -1.89
C GLY A 222 35.73 5.03 -1.95
N VAL A 223 34.74 5.80 -1.51
CA VAL A 223 33.32 5.48 -1.72
C VAL A 223 32.95 5.73 -3.18
N ASN A 224 32.07 4.89 -3.74
CA ASN A 224 31.61 5.03 -5.11
C ASN A 224 30.89 6.38 -5.34
N LEU A 225 31.28 7.12 -6.37
CA LEU A 225 30.70 8.42 -6.72
C LEU A 225 29.17 8.39 -6.85
N LYS A 226 28.58 7.34 -7.41
CA LYS A 226 27.11 7.22 -7.52
C LYS A 226 26.42 7.13 -6.17
N LEU A 227 27.06 6.47 -5.20
CA LEU A 227 26.54 6.42 -3.84
C LEU A 227 26.61 7.80 -3.19
N ILE A 228 27.70 8.53 -3.41
CA ILE A 228 27.88 9.89 -2.89
C ILE A 228 26.86 10.85 -3.51
N ALA A 229 26.64 10.77 -4.82
CA ALA A 229 25.60 11.52 -5.51
C ALA A 229 24.20 11.19 -4.94
N GLY A 230 23.94 9.92 -4.65
CA GLY A 230 22.72 9.49 -3.97
C GLY A 230 22.56 10.10 -2.57
N ILE A 231 23.62 10.11 -1.76
CA ILE A 231 23.63 10.71 -0.42
C ILE A 231 23.39 12.22 -0.48
N ILE A 232 24.04 12.92 -1.42
CA ILE A 232 23.84 14.36 -1.63
C ILE A 232 22.41 14.64 -2.05
N SER A 233 21.89 13.89 -3.01
CA SER A 233 20.50 14.01 -3.48
C SER A 233 19.50 13.81 -2.34
N GLU A 234 19.69 12.76 -1.53
CA GLU A 234 18.83 12.48 -0.38
C GLU A 234 18.89 13.58 0.67
N THR A 235 20.09 14.12 0.93
CA THR A 235 20.28 15.25 1.86
C THR A 235 19.51 16.50 1.39
N VAL A 236 19.54 16.79 0.09
CA VAL A 236 18.77 17.88 -0.53
C VAL A 236 17.27 17.62 -0.41
N ASN A 237 16.82 16.41 -0.74
CA ASN A 237 15.41 16.04 -0.67
C ASN A 237 14.86 16.18 0.75
N ILE A 238 15.61 15.73 1.76
CA ILE A 238 15.25 15.89 3.17
C ILE A 238 15.21 17.37 3.55
N ALA A 239 16.20 18.17 3.13
CA ALA A 239 16.22 19.60 3.44
C ALA A 239 15.01 20.34 2.82
N ASP A 240 14.60 19.97 1.60
CA ASP A 240 13.39 20.49 0.95
C ASP A 240 12.12 20.00 1.66
N ALA A 241 12.05 18.71 2.00
CA ALA A 241 10.94 18.14 2.75
C ALA A 241 10.76 18.81 4.12
N MET A 242 11.85 19.11 4.82
CA MET A 242 11.84 19.89 6.07
C MET A 242 11.39 21.35 5.88
N ARG A 243 11.55 21.94 4.69
CA ARG A 243 11.00 23.27 4.37
C ARG A 243 9.51 23.21 4.04
N ALA A 244 9.06 22.12 3.42
CA ALA A 244 7.67 21.91 3.03
C ALA A 244 6.81 21.25 4.12
N CYS A 245 7.42 20.70 5.16
CA CYS A 245 6.71 19.96 6.21
C CYS A 245 5.71 20.87 6.93
N THR A 246 4.56 20.30 7.26
CA THR A 246 3.50 20.97 8.01
C THR A 246 3.23 20.26 9.34
N LEU A 247 2.37 20.82 10.19
CA LEU A 247 1.98 20.18 11.46
C LEU A 247 1.22 18.85 11.29
N THR A 248 0.82 18.49 10.05
CA THR A 248 0.23 17.18 9.75
C THR A 248 1.25 16.12 9.38
N THR A 249 2.52 16.51 9.19
CA THR A 249 3.62 15.56 8.91
C THR A 249 3.73 14.57 10.06
N SER A 250 3.80 13.29 9.72
CA SER A 250 3.77 12.19 10.69
C SER A 250 5.08 12.07 11.45
N ARG A 251 5.02 11.51 12.67
CA ARG A 251 6.23 11.23 13.47
C ARG A 251 7.15 10.23 12.78
N ASP A 252 6.59 9.33 11.98
CA ASP A 252 7.35 8.30 11.24
C ASP A 252 8.16 8.89 10.08
N GLU A 253 7.63 9.91 9.39
CA GLU A 253 8.37 10.65 8.36
C GLU A 253 9.57 11.37 8.98
N PHE A 254 9.37 12.10 10.09
CA PHE A 254 10.48 12.70 10.84
C PHE A 254 11.53 11.66 11.26
N GLY A 255 11.09 10.48 11.71
CA GLY A 255 11.97 9.38 12.08
C GLY A 255 12.76 8.80 10.89
N THR A 256 12.16 8.78 9.70
CA THR A 256 12.81 8.34 8.47
C THR A 256 13.89 9.34 8.04
N TRP A 257 13.58 10.63 8.08
CA TRP A 257 14.54 11.69 7.79
C TRP A 257 15.72 11.69 8.78
N ASP A 258 15.47 11.51 10.09
CA ASP A 258 16.55 11.44 11.09
C ASP A 258 17.47 10.23 10.85
N LYS A 259 16.90 9.05 10.50
CA LYS A 259 17.70 7.87 10.14
C LYS A 259 18.55 8.09 8.90
N ALA A 260 17.99 8.70 7.86
CA ALA A 260 18.70 9.01 6.64
C ALA A 260 19.83 10.03 6.88
N LEU A 261 19.57 11.11 7.64
CA LEU A 261 20.59 12.09 8.00
C LEU A 261 21.68 11.49 8.89
N LYS A 262 21.34 10.60 9.84
CA LYS A 262 22.32 9.83 10.62
C LYS A 262 23.21 8.97 9.71
N ALA A 263 22.62 8.31 8.71
CA ALA A 263 23.39 7.54 7.75
C ALA A 263 24.32 8.44 6.93
N SER A 264 23.82 9.58 6.40
CA SER A 264 24.64 10.57 5.69
C SER A 264 25.81 11.08 6.53
N GLU A 265 25.58 11.34 7.83
CA GLU A 265 26.62 11.75 8.77
C GLU A 265 27.68 10.65 8.99
N LEU A 266 27.28 9.38 9.05
CA LEU A 266 28.22 8.25 9.11
C LEU A 266 29.09 8.13 7.85
N PHE A 267 28.60 8.58 6.69
CA PHE A 267 29.39 8.69 5.47
C PHE A 267 30.31 9.91 5.44
N GLY A 268 30.25 10.78 6.45
CA GLY A 268 31.08 11.98 6.57
C GLY A 268 30.42 13.26 6.05
N MET A 269 29.12 13.25 5.73
CA MET A 269 28.41 14.48 5.38
C MET A 269 28.20 15.38 6.60
N ASN A 270 28.46 16.67 6.43
CA ASN A 270 28.16 17.67 7.45
C ASN A 270 26.66 18.01 7.42
N VAL A 271 25.84 17.22 8.11
CA VAL A 271 24.38 17.39 8.17
C VAL A 271 23.86 17.64 9.60
N GLY A 272 24.76 17.88 10.56
CA GLY A 272 24.39 18.11 11.96
C GLY A 272 23.40 19.25 12.14
N PHE A 273 23.53 20.33 11.37
CA PHE A 273 22.59 21.46 11.38
C PHE A 273 21.16 21.06 10.96
N LEU A 274 21.03 20.16 9.97
CA LEU A 274 19.73 19.61 9.56
C LEU A 274 19.15 18.76 10.67
N ARG A 275 19.95 17.92 11.33
CA ARG A 275 19.49 17.10 12.45
C ARG A 275 19.02 17.94 13.64
N THR A 276 19.72 19.02 13.98
CA THR A 276 19.30 19.97 15.02
C THR A 276 17.98 20.64 14.64
N LYS A 277 17.86 21.14 13.40
CA LYS A 277 16.62 21.73 12.91
C LYS A 277 15.46 20.73 12.90
N LEU A 278 15.72 19.48 12.54
CA LEU A 278 14.74 18.40 12.55
C LEU A 278 14.23 18.12 13.97
N GLY A 279 15.13 18.10 14.96
CA GLY A 279 14.77 17.96 16.37
C GLY A 279 13.89 19.12 16.88
N LEU A 280 14.19 20.35 16.48
CA LEU A 280 13.37 21.53 16.80
C LEU A 280 11.98 21.46 16.16
N LEU A 281 11.89 21.03 14.90
CA LEU A 281 10.61 20.84 14.22
C LEU A 281 9.79 19.74 14.89
N LEU A 282 10.43 18.64 15.30
CA LEU A 282 9.77 17.54 16.00
C LEU A 282 9.23 18.00 17.36
N SER A 283 10.00 18.76 18.13
CA SER A 283 9.52 19.25 19.43
C SER A 283 8.38 20.27 19.27
N LEU A 284 8.50 21.16 18.28
CA LEU A 284 7.43 22.11 17.95
C LEU A 284 6.15 21.40 17.48
N ALA A 285 6.26 20.34 16.69
CA ALA A 285 5.11 19.62 16.16
C ALA A 285 4.44 18.70 17.19
N PHE A 286 5.18 18.20 18.19
CA PHE A 286 4.67 17.14 19.07
C PHE A 286 4.70 17.43 20.56
N ASP A 287 5.65 18.22 21.06
CA ASP A 287 5.93 18.28 22.49
C ASP A 287 5.24 19.46 23.18
N SER A 288 4.78 20.47 22.43
CA SER A 288 4.05 21.61 23.01
C SER A 288 2.53 21.35 23.13
N GLU A 289 1.91 21.85 24.21
CA GLU A 289 0.46 21.81 24.39
C GLU A 289 -0.27 22.51 23.22
N GLY A 290 0.32 23.61 22.72
CA GLY A 290 -0.15 24.32 21.54
C GLY A 290 -0.16 23.45 20.28
N ALA A 291 0.82 22.57 20.11
CA ALA A 291 0.89 21.67 18.96
C ALA A 291 -0.20 20.60 18.98
N ALA A 292 -0.52 20.04 20.15
CA ALA A 292 -1.60 19.07 20.29
C ALA A 292 -2.97 19.69 19.95
N LYS A 293 -3.25 20.91 20.46
CA LYS A 293 -4.47 21.66 20.13
C LYS A 293 -4.54 21.99 18.64
N THR A 294 -3.44 22.46 18.06
CA THR A 294 -3.38 22.82 16.64
C THR A 294 -3.59 21.60 15.74
N ARG A 295 -2.99 20.45 16.05
CA ARG A 295 -3.20 19.20 15.29
C ARG A 295 -4.65 18.73 15.36
N ARG A 296 -5.27 18.71 16.55
CA ARG A 296 -6.69 18.37 16.70
C ARG A 296 -7.58 19.29 15.87
N TYR A 297 -7.28 20.59 15.85
CA TYR A 297 -8.00 21.56 15.02
C TYR A 297 -7.85 21.26 13.52
N ILE A 298 -6.63 21.01 13.04
CA ILE A 298 -6.38 20.70 11.63
C ILE A 298 -7.09 19.39 11.22
N GLU A 299 -7.01 18.36 12.06
CA GLU A 299 -7.68 17.08 11.83
C GLU A 299 -9.20 17.24 11.79
N ALA A 300 -9.78 17.99 12.73
CA ALA A 300 -11.21 18.29 12.73
C ALA A 300 -11.62 19.08 11.47
N ARG A 301 -10.80 20.02 11.02
CA ARG A 301 -11.05 20.77 9.78
C ARG A 301 -11.00 19.87 8.54
N LEU A 302 -10.04 18.95 8.48
CA LEU A 302 -9.95 17.98 7.37
C LEU A 302 -11.16 17.05 7.34
N LYS A 303 -11.56 16.50 8.49
CA LYS A 303 -12.77 15.69 8.63
C LYS A 303 -14.03 16.46 8.21
N ARG A 304 -14.10 17.75 8.55
CA ARG A 304 -15.20 18.62 8.11
C ARG A 304 -15.26 18.72 6.59
N VAL A 305 -14.15 19.03 5.93
CA VAL A 305 -14.07 19.10 4.47
C VAL A 305 -14.45 17.77 3.82
N GLN A 306 -13.94 16.65 4.32
CA GLN A 306 -14.30 15.32 3.81
C GLN A 306 -15.81 15.03 3.96
N THR A 307 -16.41 15.46 5.07
CA THR A 307 -17.86 15.29 5.28
C THR A 307 -18.66 16.21 4.36
N GLU A 308 -18.21 17.45 4.15
CA GLU A 308 -18.80 18.40 3.20
C GLU A 308 -18.75 17.84 1.77
N ASP A 309 -17.65 17.20 1.37
CA ASP A 309 -17.50 16.55 0.07
C ASP A 309 -18.48 15.39 -0.10
N GLU A 310 -18.64 14.55 0.92
CA GLU A 310 -19.59 13.42 0.88
C GLU A 310 -21.05 13.91 0.89
N ILE A 311 -21.37 14.98 1.62
CA ILE A 311 -22.69 15.63 1.56
C ILE A 311 -22.97 16.08 0.12
N ARG A 312 -22.03 16.80 -0.51
CA ARG A 312 -22.19 17.24 -1.91
C ARG A 312 -22.38 16.07 -2.88
N ASN A 313 -21.65 14.98 -2.69
CA ASN A 313 -21.79 13.75 -3.47
C ASN A 313 -23.19 13.13 -3.31
N LEU A 314 -23.71 13.05 -2.08
CA LEU A 314 -25.05 12.53 -1.81
C LEU A 314 -26.16 13.45 -2.34
N GLU A 315 -25.98 14.77 -2.24
CA GLU A 315 -26.90 15.76 -2.80
C GLU A 315 -27.01 15.61 -4.32
N ALA A 316 -25.89 15.40 -5.03
CA ALA A 316 -25.89 15.16 -6.47
C ALA A 316 -26.68 13.89 -6.85
N LYS A 317 -26.48 12.79 -6.11
CA LYS A 317 -27.25 11.55 -6.32
C LYS A 317 -28.73 11.71 -6.03
N LEU A 318 -29.08 12.53 -5.04
CA LEU A 318 -30.47 12.83 -4.69
C LEU A 318 -31.16 13.60 -5.83
N VAL A 319 -30.46 14.56 -6.45
CA VAL A 319 -30.96 15.28 -7.63
C VAL A 319 -31.24 14.32 -8.79
N GLU A 320 -30.28 13.44 -9.12
CA GLU A 320 -30.46 12.43 -10.19
C GLU A 320 -31.65 11.50 -9.89
N LEU A 321 -31.77 11.03 -8.65
CA LEU A 321 -32.87 10.17 -8.24
C LEU A 321 -34.23 10.89 -8.36
N LYS A 322 -34.31 12.17 -8.00
CA LYS A 322 -35.53 12.97 -8.20
C LYS A 322 -35.90 13.09 -9.68
N GLU A 323 -34.94 13.34 -10.56
CA GLU A 323 -35.18 13.39 -11.99
C GLU A 323 -35.70 12.05 -12.55
N THR A 324 -35.21 10.92 -12.03
CA THR A 324 -35.75 9.60 -12.40
C THR A 324 -37.17 9.39 -11.87
N TYR A 325 -37.45 9.82 -10.64
CA TYR A 325 -38.78 9.72 -10.03
C TYR A 325 -39.82 10.53 -10.83
N GLU A 326 -39.51 11.78 -11.20
CA GLU A 326 -40.41 12.60 -12.03
C GLU A 326 -40.65 11.98 -13.42
N ARG A 327 -39.60 11.40 -14.03
CA ARG A 327 -39.74 10.63 -15.29
C ARG A 327 -40.69 9.44 -15.13
N TYR A 328 -40.54 8.65 -14.08
CA TYR A 328 -41.45 7.54 -13.80
C TYR A 328 -42.87 8.02 -13.54
N GLY A 329 -43.06 9.14 -12.83
CA GLY A 329 -44.37 9.76 -12.62
C GLY A 329 -45.06 10.13 -13.94
N ALA A 330 -44.34 10.79 -14.85
CA ALA A 330 -44.85 11.13 -16.17
C ALA A 330 -45.19 9.88 -17.02
N ASP A 331 -44.37 8.83 -16.93
CA ASP A 331 -44.63 7.56 -17.61
C ASP A 331 -45.88 6.86 -17.08
N VAL A 332 -46.09 6.87 -15.76
CA VAL A 332 -47.28 6.29 -15.12
C VAL A 332 -48.54 7.02 -15.57
N GLU A 333 -48.57 8.36 -15.55
CA GLU A 333 -49.78 9.10 -15.96
C GLU A 333 -50.07 8.92 -17.47
N ARG A 334 -49.03 8.84 -18.29
CA ARG A 334 -49.17 8.51 -19.71
C ARG A 334 -49.73 7.10 -19.93
N LEU A 335 -49.31 6.11 -19.15
CA LEU A 335 -49.82 4.74 -19.27
C LEU A 335 -51.25 4.63 -18.74
N LYS A 336 -51.56 5.33 -17.66
CA LYS A 336 -52.90 5.40 -17.09
C LYS A 336 -53.91 5.96 -18.09
N SER A 337 -53.63 7.11 -18.71
CA SER A 337 -54.50 7.68 -19.75
C SER A 337 -54.72 6.74 -20.94
N LYS A 338 -53.68 6.00 -21.37
CA LYS A 338 -53.83 4.96 -22.42
C LYS A 338 -54.69 3.78 -21.97
N ALA A 339 -54.57 3.35 -20.73
CA ALA A 339 -55.37 2.26 -20.19
C ALA A 339 -56.85 2.66 -20.05
N GLU A 340 -57.12 3.87 -19.58
CA GLU A 340 -58.48 4.44 -19.50
C GLU A 340 -59.13 4.55 -20.89
N ASP A 341 -58.41 5.06 -21.89
CA ASP A 341 -58.89 5.12 -23.28
C ASP A 341 -59.16 3.73 -23.87
N TYR A 342 -58.31 2.74 -23.57
CA TYR A 342 -58.54 1.36 -23.99
C TYR A 342 -59.77 0.75 -23.31
N GLU A 343 -59.96 0.99 -22.02
CA GLU A 343 -61.12 0.51 -21.25
C GLU A 343 -62.42 1.07 -21.82
N VAL A 344 -62.46 2.38 -22.13
CA VAL A 344 -63.63 3.00 -22.77
C VAL A 344 -63.95 2.32 -24.10
N ARG A 345 -62.95 2.14 -24.97
CA ARG A 345 -63.13 1.45 -26.27
C ARG A 345 -63.56 -0.01 -26.10
N PHE A 346 -63.05 -0.70 -25.08
CA PHE A 346 -63.45 -2.06 -24.77
C PHE A 346 -64.92 -2.13 -24.36
N GLN A 347 -65.36 -1.24 -23.47
CA GLN A 347 -66.76 -1.15 -23.04
C GLN A 347 -67.71 -0.80 -24.20
N GLU A 348 -67.31 0.08 -25.11
CA GLU A 348 -68.08 0.37 -26.34
C GLU A 348 -68.30 -0.88 -27.18
N GLN A 349 -67.29 -1.75 -27.34
CA GLN A 349 -67.42 -2.99 -28.10
C GLN A 349 -68.27 -4.04 -27.38
N VAL A 350 -68.20 -4.10 -26.05
CA VAL A 350 -69.06 -4.99 -25.25
C VAL A 350 -70.53 -4.60 -25.36
N LEU A 351 -70.81 -3.30 -25.40
CA LEU A 351 -72.17 -2.75 -25.51
C LEU A 351 -72.67 -2.62 -26.95
N ALA A 352 -71.80 -2.82 -27.95
CA ALA A 352 -72.18 -2.77 -29.35
C ALA A 352 -73.20 -3.89 -29.66
N PRO A 353 -74.30 -3.58 -30.37
CA PRO A 353 -75.27 -4.60 -30.77
C PRO A 353 -74.57 -5.69 -31.58
N MET A 354 -74.72 -6.97 -31.19
CA MET A 354 -74.32 -8.08 -32.04
C MET A 354 -75.24 -8.09 -33.25
N VAL A 355 -74.87 -7.36 -34.31
CA VAL A 355 -75.53 -7.47 -35.60
C VAL A 355 -75.22 -8.88 -36.10
N MET A 356 -76.14 -9.81 -35.85
CA MET A 356 -76.17 -11.08 -36.54
C MET A 356 -76.21 -10.76 -38.03
N TYR A 357 -75.10 -11.00 -38.72
CA TYR A 357 -75.09 -11.18 -40.16
C TYR A 357 -75.97 -12.41 -40.47
N MET A 358 -77.29 -12.19 -40.55
CA MET A 358 -78.20 -13.14 -41.17
C MET A 358 -77.89 -13.12 -42.67
N SER A 359 -77.13 -14.12 -43.13
CA SER A 359 -76.92 -14.39 -44.56
C SER A 359 -78.26 -14.56 -45.27
N PRO A 360 -78.50 -13.89 -46.41
CA PRO A 360 -79.71 -14.10 -47.21
C PRO A 360 -79.54 -15.32 -48.11
N ILE A 361 -79.44 -16.52 -47.53
CA ILE A 361 -79.45 -17.77 -48.29
C ILE A 361 -80.28 -18.78 -47.51
N LEU A 362 -81.62 -18.68 -47.57
CA LEU A 362 -82.57 -19.80 -47.44
C LEU A 362 -84.01 -19.26 -47.47
N THR A 363 -84.47 -18.89 -48.66
CA THR A 363 -85.92 -18.85 -48.94
C THR A 363 -86.17 -19.30 -50.37
N ARG A 364 -85.76 -20.54 -50.69
CA ARG A 364 -86.25 -21.25 -51.87
C ARG A 364 -86.37 -22.75 -51.59
N ARG A 365 -87.59 -23.24 -51.85
CA ARG A 365 -88.04 -24.63 -52.02
C ARG A 365 -88.48 -25.38 -50.76
N PHE A 366 -89.80 -25.59 -50.69
CA PHE A 366 -90.56 -26.86 -50.59
C PHE A 366 -92.00 -26.42 -50.20
N LEU A 367 -93.11 -26.66 -50.90
CA LEU A 367 -93.62 -27.79 -51.70
C LEU A 367 -94.66 -27.23 -52.72
N PHE A 368 -94.62 -27.57 -54.01
CA PHE A 368 -95.25 -28.74 -54.66
C PHE A 368 -96.77 -28.90 -54.40
N SER A 369 -97.57 -28.58 -55.44
CA SER A 369 -98.98 -28.95 -55.61
C SER A 369 -99.20 -30.46 -55.80
N PRO A 370 -100.45 -30.93 -55.57
CA PRO A 370 -101.22 -31.59 -56.65
C PRO A 370 -102.69 -31.07 -56.67
N GLY A 371 -103.34 -30.74 -57.81
CA GLY A 371 -104.05 -31.65 -58.75
C GLY A 371 -105.36 -32.18 -58.11
N LEU A 372 -106.58 -32.17 -58.68
CA LEU A 372 -107.12 -32.08 -60.04
C LEU A 372 -108.68 -32.13 -59.88
N LEU A 373 -109.46 -31.32 -60.62
CA LEU A 373 -110.70 -31.67 -61.37
C LEU A 373 -111.42 -30.40 -61.87
#